data_AF-A0A497RH34-F1
#
_entry.id   AF-A0A497RH34-F1
#
_cell.length_a   1.000
_cell.length_b   1.000
_cell.length_c   1.000
_cell.angle_alpha   90.00
_cell.angle_beta   90.00
_cell.angle_gamma   90.00
#
_symmetry.space_group_name_H-M   'P 1'
#
loop_
_entity.id
_entity.type
_entity.pdbx_description
1 polymer ?
#
loop_
_entity_poly.entity_id
_entity_poly.type
_entity_poly.pdbx_seq_one_letter_code
_entity_poly.pdbx_strand_id
1 'polypeptide(L)' 'MAVKIIKCPSCGEEIVLTDLYDGMEIQCNLCNSIMIYNEGRLLLLDTNEEFDLDELESEEEEFEEEEDEFEEDYYFEEGY' A
#
# COMPACT_ATOMS: atom_id res chain seq x y z
N MET A 1 2.51 17.27 -9.35
CA MET A 1 3.18 16.78 -8.13
C MET A 1 2.34 15.62 -7.66
N ALA A 2 2.84 14.39 -7.83
CA ALA A 2 2.15 13.19 -7.38
C ALA A 2 2.59 12.97 -5.93
N VAL A 3 1.65 13.06 -5.00
CA VAL A 3 1.91 12.77 -3.60
C VAL A 3 1.56 11.30 -3.39
N LYS A 4 2.51 10.49 -2.96
CA LYS A 4 2.28 9.08 -2.57
C LYS A 4 2.40 8.94 -1.06
N ILE A 5 1.66 8.00 -0.49
CA ILE A 5 1.73 7.67 0.94
C ILE A 5 2.12 6.20 1.05
N ILE A 6 3.22 5.93 1.75
CA ILE A 6 3.72 4.57 1.97
C ILE A 6 3.74 4.26 3.46
N LYS A 7 3.66 2.98 3.82
CA LYS A 7 3.95 2.54 5.18
C LYS A 7 5.43 2.24 5.35
N CYS A 8 6.01 2.68 6.47
CA CYS A 8 7.39 2.37 6.81
C CYS A 8 7.52 0.85 7.03
N PRO A 9 8.39 0.13 6.31
CA PRO A 9 8.58 -1.31 6.49
C PRO A 9 9.17 -1.66 7.86
N SER A 10 9.84 -0.71 8.54
CA SER A 10 10.45 -0.94 9.85
C SER A 10 9.48 -0.79 11.03
N CYS A 11 8.61 0.22 11.00
CA CYS A 11 7.74 0.56 12.14
C CYS A 11 6.24 0.66 11.83
N GLY A 12 5.86 0.64 10.55
CA GLY A 12 4.48 0.76 10.09
C GLY A 12 3.92 2.18 10.00
N GLU A 13 4.72 3.21 10.30
CA GLU A 13 4.30 4.62 10.23
C GLU A 13 4.07 5.07 8.78
N GLU A 14 3.07 5.91 8.55
CA GLU A 14 2.78 6.48 7.23
C GLU A 14 3.78 7.59 6.87
N ILE A 15 4.36 7.50 5.67
CA ILE A 15 5.32 8.45 5.14
C ILE A 15 4.76 9.06 3.87
N VAL A 16 4.63 10.39 3.87
CA VAL A 16 4.16 11.16 2.72
C VAL A 16 5.36 11.52 1.83
N LEU A 17 5.31 11.07 0.58
CA LEU A 17 6.30 11.31 -0.46
C LEU A 17 5.76 12.33 -1.46
N THR A 18 6.37 13.51 -1.55
CA THR A 18 5.91 14.57 -2.47
C THR A 18 6.62 14.58 -3.82
N ASP A 19 7.85 14.07 -3.88
CA ASP A 19 8.74 14.16 -5.03
C ASP A 19 9.55 12.87 -5.18
N LEU A 20 8.93 11.80 -5.70
CA LEU A 20 9.64 10.55 -5.98
C LEU A 20 10.53 10.68 -7.22
N TYR A 21 11.81 10.39 -7.05
CA TYR A 21 12.79 10.23 -8.13
C TYR A 21 13.83 9.18 -7.70
N ASP A 22 14.45 8.50 -8.67
CA ASP A 22 15.44 7.46 -8.40
C ASP A 22 16.64 8.00 -7.61
N GLY A 23 17.05 7.24 -6.59
CA GLY A 23 18.07 7.63 -5.63
C GLY A 23 17.58 8.59 -4.55
N MET A 24 16.27 8.85 -4.42
CA MET A 24 15.74 9.67 -3.33
C MET A 24 15.92 8.98 -1.99
N GLU A 25 16.52 9.68 -1.03
CA GLU A 25 16.60 9.25 0.36
C GLU A 25 15.33 9.66 1.11
N ILE A 26 14.69 8.68 1.73
CA ILE A 26 13.46 8.81 2.50
C ILE A 26 13.79 8.44 3.94
N GLN A 27 13.55 9.36 4.88
CA GLN A 27 13.76 9.11 6.29
C GLN A 27 12.41 9.03 7.02
N CYS A 28 12.20 7.95 7.78
CA CYS A 28 11.05 7.85 8.67
C CYS A 28 11.27 8.72 9.91
N ASN A 29 10.31 9.60 10.24
CA ASN A 29 10.42 10.46 11.44
C ASN A 29 10.15 9.72 12.76
N LEU A 30 9.55 8.52 12.72
CA LEU A 30 9.22 7.73 13.91
C LEU A 30 10.39 6.86 14.37
N CYS A 31 10.92 6.02 13.47
CA CYS A 31 12.01 5.10 13.78
C CYS A 31 13.40 5.60 13.33
N ASN A 32 13.48 6.72 12.62
CA ASN A 32 14.70 7.27 12.02
C ASN A 32 15.39 6.36 10.99
N SER A 33 14.70 5.35 10.48
CA SER A 33 15.23 4.50 9.41
C SER A 33 15.36 5.27 8.10
N ILE A 34 16.45 5.00 7.38
CA ILE A 34 16.75 5.60 6.08
C ILE A 34 16.47 4.56 4.99
N MET A 35 15.72 4.99 3.98
CA MET A 35 15.33 4.21 2.82
C MET A 35 15.76 4.93 1.55
N ILE A 36 16.10 4.18 0.50
CA ILE A 36 16.40 4.74 -0.83
C ILE A 36 15.37 4.23 -1.81
N TYR A 37 14.71 5.14 -2.50
CA TYR A 37 13.82 4.81 -3.61
C TYR A 37 14.60 4.59 -4.90
N ASN A 38 14.46 3.43 -5.53
CA ASN A 38 15.06 3.07 -6.81
C ASN A 38 14.09 2.21 -7.65
N GLU A 39 13.72 2.70 -8.82
CA GLU A 39 12.94 2.04 -9.87
C GLU A 39 11.67 1.32 -9.36
N GLY A 40 10.93 1.96 -8.46
CA GLY A 40 9.71 1.37 -7.87
C GLY A 40 9.96 0.52 -6.62
N ARG A 41 11.19 0.51 -6.09
CA ARG A 41 11.57 -0.23 -4.88
C ARG A 41 12.16 0.68 -3.83
N LEU A 42 12.06 0.26 -2.58
CA LEU A 42 12.64 0.91 -1.41
C LEU A 42 13.69 0.00 -0.79
N LEU A 43 14.94 0.45 -0.79
CA LEU A 43 16.04 -0.21 -0.09
C LEU A 43 16.15 0.37 1.32
N LEU A 44 15.90 -0.45 2.33
CA LEU A 44 16.11 -0.08 3.73
C LEU A 44 17.60 -0.22 4.08
N LEU A 45 18.28 0.90 4.37
CA LEU A 45 19.72 0.90 4.61
C LEU A 45 20.12 0.22 5.93
N ASP A 46 19.19 0.11 6.88
CA ASP A 46 19.45 -0.50 8.18
C ASP A 46 19.63 -2.03 8.07
N THR A 47 18.80 -2.68 7.25
CA THR A 47 18.80 -4.14 7.10
C THR A 47 19.28 -4.63 5.74
N ASN A 48 19.50 -3.72 4.78
CA ASN A 48 19.72 -4.00 3.36
C ASN A 48 18.59 -4.82 2.71
N GLU A 49 17.36 -4.67 3.21
CA GLU A 49 16.19 -5.31 2.63
C GLU A 49 15.55 -4.40 1.57
N GLU A 50 15.07 -5.01 0.49
CA GLU A 50 14.38 -4.33 -0.60
C GLU A 50 12.88 -4.62 -0.51
N PHE A 51 12.07 -3.59 -0.64
CA PHE A 51 10.62 -3.67 -0.59
C PHE A 51 10.04 -3.04 -1.85
N ASP A 52 9.02 -3.65 -2.45
CA ASP A 52 8.33 -3.05 -3.60
C ASP A 52 7.44 -1.89 -3.12
N LEU A 53 7.50 -0.75 -3.82
CA LEU A 53 6.77 0.46 -3.44
C LEU A 53 5.26 0.22 -3.51
N ASP A 54 4.79 -0.51 -4.52
CA ASP A 54 3.38 -0.79 -4.72
C ASP A 54 2.78 -1.64 -3.59
N GLU A 55 3.57 -2.51 -2.93
CA GLU A 55 3.11 -3.27 -1.75
C GLU A 55 3.02 -2.40 -0.48
N LEU A 56 3.82 -1.34 -0.40
CA LEU A 56 3.87 -0.43 0.74
C LEU A 56 2.95 0.78 0.58
N GLU A 57 2.55 1.07 -0.66
CA GLU A 57 1.52 2.04 -0.97
C GLU A 57 0.25 1.60 -0.25
N SER A 58 -0.25 2.45 0.64
CA SER A 58 -1.58 2.20 1.19
C SER A 58 -2.55 2.52 0.07
N GLU A 59 -3.01 1.47 -0.63
CA GLU A 59 -4.13 1.55 -1.55
C GLU A 59 -5.24 2.33 -0.84
N GLU A 60 -5.53 3.55 -1.31
CA GLU A 60 -6.92 3.99 -1.30
C GLU A 60 -7.63 3.03 -2.24
N GLU A 61 -8.03 1.89 -1.67
CA GLU A 61 -9.00 0.89 -2.12
C GLU A 61 -9.70 1.39 -3.39
N GLU A 62 -9.13 1.09 -4.57
CA GLU A 62 -9.87 1.15 -5.81
C GLU A 62 -11.01 0.16 -5.60
N PHE A 63 -12.19 0.70 -5.31
CA PHE A 63 -13.43 -0.01 -5.11
C PHE A 63 -13.65 -0.96 -6.29
N GLU A 64 -13.16 -2.20 -6.17
CA GLU A 64 -13.53 -3.30 -7.03
C GLU A 64 -15.03 -3.52 -6.84
N GLU A 65 -15.84 -2.94 -7.73
CA GLU A 65 -17.16 -3.49 -8.05
C GLU A 65 -16.93 -4.88 -8.67
N GLU A 66 -16.58 -5.88 -7.85
CA GLU A 66 -16.66 -7.28 -8.24
C GLU A 66 -18.11 -7.75 -8.03
N GLU A 67 -18.81 -7.88 -9.15
CA GLU A 67 -20.18 -8.36 -9.31
C GLU A 67 -20.41 -9.71 -8.61
N ASP A 68 -21.48 -9.84 -7.82
CA ASP A 68 -22.07 -11.16 -7.55
C ASP A 68 -23.56 -11.15 -7.93
N GLU A 69 -23.76 -11.54 -9.18
CA GLU A 69 -25.01 -11.92 -9.83
C GLU A 69 -25.63 -13.12 -9.07
N PHE A 70 -26.38 -12.85 -8.00
CA PHE A 70 -27.11 -13.90 -7.27
C PHE A 70 -28.43 -14.25 -7.98
N GLU A 71 -28.32 -14.96 -9.10
CA GLU A 71 -29.44 -15.69 -9.73
C GLU A 71 -29.46 -17.13 -9.20
N GLU A 72 -30.27 -17.45 -8.19
CA GLU A 72 -31.10 -18.68 -8.25
C GLU A 72 -32.25 -18.69 -7.23
N ASP A 73 -33.43 -18.83 -7.83
CA ASP A 73 -34.77 -19.06 -7.31
C ASP A 73 -34.88 -20.25 -6.32
N TYR A 74 -35.50 -20.05 -5.15
CA TYR A 74 -36.12 -21.15 -4.40
C TYR A 74 -37.38 -20.69 -3.66
N TYR A 75 -38.52 -20.87 -4.33
CA TYR A 75 -39.83 -21.10 -3.71
C TYR A 75 -39.73 -22.11 -2.55
N PHE A 76 -40.09 -21.70 -1.32
CA PHE A 76 -40.66 -22.62 -0.35
C PHE A 76 -41.79 -21.96 0.45
N GLU A 77 -42.96 -22.56 0.29
CA GLU A 77 -44.25 -22.26 0.89
C GLU A 77 -44.40 -23.00 2.22
N GLU A 78 -44.72 -22.31 3.32
CA GLU A 78 -45.45 -22.79 4.53
C GLU A 78 -45.48 -21.61 5.53
N GLY A 79 -46.59 -20.96 5.88
CA GLY A 79 -47.83 -21.51 6.41
C GLY A 79 -47.90 -21.19 7.90
N TYR A 80 -48.67 -20.17 8.32
CA TYR A 80 -49.34 -20.06 9.64
C TYR A 80 -50.34 -18.89 9.65
#